data_AF-A0ABD1EWZ3-F1
#
_entry.id   AF-A0ABD1EWZ3-F1
#
_cell.length_a   1.000
_cell.length_b   1.000
_cell.length_c   1.000
_cell.angle_alpha   90.00
_cell.angle_beta   90.00
_cell.angle_gamma   90.00
#
_symmetry.space_group_name_H-M   'P 1'
#
loop_
_entity.id
_entity.type
_entity.pdbx_description
1 polymer ?
#
loop_
_entity_poly.entity_id
_entity_poly.type
_entity_poly.pdbx_seq_one_letter_code
_entity_poly.pdbx_strand_id
1 'polypeptide(L)'
;MAVGFFSILIFLHRYHLTVAENILNPLEVALLPNPEVHMAQADLARSWIHYGLQLFEASRNQKISKSIEDDIENEIRSNEKLPSNSEILEFSGLNVEIPTNVPDTPIHNLEQAKQLFSHLQKMIKRARLYYTLRDYPLEYVNLCLDLSELYRFLAFYEEDLDSQYAVQKRRYDALETLSNILKEVRPNCYIAVNVELIKELIEVQIELMNLNLKKFYSPSQVPKNDINDGVLKRHIKAFSVIHNKLQNVTSVLNTSTSSEQIKGLKFKEPNLEKLVDEEKVKN
;
A
#
# COMPACT_ATOMS: atom_id res chain seq x y z
N MET A 1 -29.14 9.82 0.88
CA MET A 1 -28.78 11.22 0.50
C MET A 1 -27.25 11.46 0.45
N ALA A 2 -26.46 11.04 1.46
CA ALA A 2 -25.00 11.28 1.49
C ALA A 2 -24.19 10.56 0.38
N VAL A 3 -24.59 9.35 -0.02
CA VAL A 3 -23.90 8.53 -1.03
C VAL A 3 -23.97 9.16 -2.44
N GLY A 4 -25.09 9.83 -2.75
CA GLY A 4 -25.30 10.51 -4.03
C GLY A 4 -24.40 11.74 -4.20
N PHE A 5 -24.27 12.58 -3.17
CA PHE A 5 -23.39 13.76 -3.19
C PHE A 5 -21.91 13.38 -3.33
N PHE A 6 -21.48 12.31 -2.67
CA PHE A 6 -20.11 11.83 -2.74
C PHE A 6 -19.75 11.32 -4.14
N SER A 7 -20.66 10.60 -4.80
CA SER A 7 -20.45 10.10 -6.17
C SER A 7 -20.36 11.23 -7.20
N ILE A 8 -21.16 12.28 -7.04
CA ILE A 8 -21.13 13.46 -7.93
C ILE A 8 -19.81 14.24 -7.75
N LEU A 9 -19.34 14.39 -6.52
CA LEU A 9 -18.08 15.09 -6.21
C LEU A 9 -16.86 14.35 -6.80
N ILE A 10 -16.84 13.02 -6.71
CA ILE A 10 -15.79 12.18 -7.31
C ILE A 10 -15.75 12.36 -8.82
N PHE A 11 -16.91 12.25 -9.47
CA PHE A 11 -17.00 12.40 -10.93
C PHE A 11 -16.51 13.77 -11.40
N LEU A 12 -16.96 14.84 -10.73
CA LEU A 12 -16.59 16.21 -11.06
C LEU A 12 -15.08 16.43 -10.85
N HIS A 13 -14.52 15.92 -9.76
CA HIS A 13 -13.10 16.02 -9.48
C HIS A 13 -12.25 15.32 -10.56
N ARG A 14 -12.60 14.09 -10.95
CA ARG A 14 -11.91 13.36 -12.04
C ARG A 14 -11.91 14.13 -13.35
N TYR A 15 -13.05 14.74 -13.71
CA TYR A 15 -13.16 15.56 -14.93
C TYR A 15 -12.19 16.75 -14.90
N HIS A 16 -12.22 17.55 -13.83
CA HIS A 16 -11.34 18.72 -13.72
C HIS A 16 -9.85 18.36 -13.68
N LEU A 17 -9.48 17.24 -13.05
CA LEU A 17 -8.09 16.75 -13.07
C LEU A 17 -7.65 16.35 -14.48
N THR A 18 -8.54 15.70 -15.24
CA THR A 18 -8.26 15.32 -16.63
C THR A 18 -8.11 16.55 -17.53
N VAL A 19 -8.97 17.55 -17.35
CA VAL A 19 -8.87 18.84 -18.05
C VAL A 19 -7.51 19.48 -17.78
N ALA A 20 -7.12 19.57 -16.50
CA ALA A 20 -5.85 20.16 -16.10
C ALA A 20 -4.67 19.40 -16.74
N GLU A 21 -4.73 18.06 -16.77
CA GLU A 21 -3.71 17.23 -17.40
C GLU A 21 -3.61 17.48 -18.91
N ASN A 22 -4.74 17.59 -19.62
CA ASN A 22 -4.77 17.87 -21.05
C ASN A 22 -4.22 19.26 -21.41
N ILE A 23 -4.38 20.25 -20.52
CA ILE A 23 -3.80 21.58 -20.69
C ILE A 23 -2.30 21.57 -20.39
N LEU A 24 -1.90 20.89 -19.33
CA LEU A 24 -0.55 21.00 -18.78
C LEU A 24 0.47 20.08 -19.48
N ASN A 25 0.04 18.92 -20.00
CA ASN A 25 0.91 17.99 -20.73
C ASN A 25 1.54 18.64 -21.99
N PRO A 26 0.78 19.32 -22.88
CA PRO A 26 1.37 20.04 -24.01
C PRO A 26 2.31 21.16 -23.57
N LEU A 27 1.97 21.87 -22.47
CA LEU A 27 2.79 22.95 -21.95
C LEU A 27 4.14 22.45 -21.43
N GLU A 28 4.18 21.31 -20.74
CA GLU A 28 5.43 20.71 -20.28
C GLU A 28 6.36 20.31 -21.44
N VAL A 29 5.80 19.85 -22.56
CA VAL A 29 6.58 19.49 -23.76
C VAL A 29 7.03 20.73 -24.53
N ALA A 30 6.18 21.75 -24.63
CA ALA A 30 6.44 22.94 -25.45
C ALA A 30 7.35 23.95 -24.74
N LEU A 31 7.26 24.06 -23.42
CA LEU A 31 8.07 24.99 -22.62
C LEU A 31 9.29 24.25 -22.06
N LEU A 32 10.45 24.49 -22.70
CA LEU A 32 11.79 24.24 -22.13
C LEU A 32 11.84 24.71 -20.65
N PRO A 33 12.68 24.08 -19.78
CA PRO A 33 12.39 23.89 -18.36
C PRO A 33 11.90 25.16 -17.67
N ASN A 34 10.58 25.23 -17.47
CA ASN A 34 9.94 26.28 -16.71
C ASN A 34 9.60 25.72 -15.32
N PRO A 35 10.17 26.27 -14.23
CA PRO A 35 9.94 25.76 -12.89
C PRO A 35 8.47 25.81 -12.47
N GLU A 36 7.70 26.80 -12.94
CA GLU A 36 6.27 26.94 -12.62
C GLU A 36 5.43 25.82 -13.25
N VAL A 37 5.78 25.41 -14.48
CA VAL A 37 5.09 24.32 -15.18
C VAL A 37 5.38 22.98 -14.48
N HIS A 38 6.63 22.74 -14.08
CA HIS A 38 6.98 21.52 -13.33
C HIS A 38 6.35 21.47 -11.93
N MET A 39 6.26 22.62 -11.25
CA MET A 39 5.54 22.73 -9.98
C MET A 39 4.06 22.38 -10.17
N ALA A 40 3.40 23.02 -11.14
CA ALA A 40 1.99 22.76 -11.44
C ALA A 40 1.75 21.28 -11.82
N GLN A 41 2.68 20.64 -12.54
CA GLN A 41 2.60 19.22 -12.88
C GLN A 41 2.70 18.33 -11.65
N ALA A 42 3.57 18.69 -10.70
CA ALA A 42 3.72 17.97 -9.45
C ALA A 42 2.50 18.13 -8.53
N ASP A 43 1.92 19.34 -8.46
CA ASP A 43 0.68 19.62 -7.73
C ASP A 43 -0.52 18.88 -8.33
N LEU A 44 -0.61 18.84 -9.66
CA LEU A 44 -1.64 18.07 -10.36
C LEU A 44 -1.50 16.56 -10.05
N ALA A 45 -0.27 16.03 -10.08
CA ALA A 45 0.00 14.65 -9.73
C ALA A 45 -0.39 14.34 -8.27
N ARG A 46 -0.14 15.25 -7.32
CA ARG A 46 -0.62 15.12 -5.92
C ARG A 46 -2.13 15.12 -5.81
N SER A 47 -2.80 15.94 -6.62
CA SER A 47 -4.27 15.99 -6.65
C SER A 47 -4.86 14.66 -7.16
N TRP A 48 -4.25 14.05 -8.17
CA TRP A 48 -4.59 12.68 -8.61
C TRP A 48 -4.38 11.63 -7.51
N ILE A 49 -3.25 11.70 -6.78
CA ILE A 49 -2.96 10.82 -5.65
C ILE A 49 -4.04 10.94 -4.57
N HIS A 50 -4.40 12.18 -4.20
CA HIS A 50 -5.43 12.44 -3.20
C HIS A 50 -6.80 11.90 -3.62
N TYR A 51 -7.21 12.17 -4.87
CA TYR A 51 -8.43 11.61 -5.45
C TYR A 51 -8.45 10.07 -5.35
N GLY A 52 -7.37 9.42 -5.76
CA GLY A 52 -7.26 7.97 -5.75
C GLY A 52 -7.33 7.38 -4.34
N LEU A 53 -6.65 7.99 -3.37
CA LEU A 53 -6.70 7.58 -1.96
C LEU A 53 -8.10 7.71 -1.38
N GLN A 54 -8.78 8.84 -1.62
CA GLN A 54 -10.17 9.03 -1.18
C GLN A 54 -11.11 7.99 -1.79
N LEU A 55 -10.93 7.68 -3.07
CA LEU A 55 -11.74 6.67 -3.75
C LEU A 55 -11.50 5.27 -3.16
N PHE A 56 -10.24 4.90 -2.92
CA PHE A 56 -9.89 3.64 -2.24
C PHE A 56 -10.50 3.56 -0.84
N GLU A 57 -10.38 4.63 -0.05
CA GLU A 57 -10.90 4.70 1.30
C GLU A 57 -12.42 4.54 1.35
N ALA A 58 -13.14 5.31 0.52
CA ALA A 58 -14.60 5.23 0.45
C ALA A 58 -15.08 3.84 0.00
N SER A 59 -14.40 3.25 -0.98
CA SER A 59 -14.71 1.90 -1.49
C SER A 59 -14.49 0.83 -0.42
N ARG A 60 -13.39 0.94 0.33
CA ARG A 60 -13.09 0.05 1.45
C ARG A 60 -14.14 0.18 2.55
N ASN A 61 -14.47 1.41 2.96
CA ASN A 61 -15.43 1.67 4.02
C ASN A 61 -16.83 1.14 3.64
N GLN A 62 -17.23 1.28 2.37
CA GLN A 62 -18.48 0.71 1.86
C GLN A 62 -18.49 -0.82 1.88
N LYS A 63 -17.36 -1.48 1.56
CA LYS A 63 -17.25 -2.94 1.64
C LYS A 63 -17.30 -3.45 3.08
N ILE A 64 -16.61 -2.75 4.00
CA ILE A 64 -16.62 -3.08 5.43
C ILE A 64 -18.02 -2.90 6.01
N SER A 65 -18.70 -1.78 5.70
CA SER A 65 -20.06 -1.53 6.22
C SER A 65 -21.05 -2.59 5.74
N LYS A 66 -21.01 -2.96 4.46
CA LYS A 66 -21.85 -4.05 3.91
C LYS A 66 -21.58 -5.38 4.59
N SER A 67 -20.31 -5.73 4.82
CA SER A 67 -19.96 -6.97 5.54
C SER A 67 -20.49 -7.00 6.98
N ILE A 68 -20.60 -5.84 7.65
CA ILE A 68 -21.13 -5.74 9.02
C ILE A 68 -22.66 -5.77 9.01
N GLU A 69 -23.30 -5.17 8.00
CA GLU A 69 -24.76 -5.17 7.82
C GLU A 69 -25.29 -6.54 7.36
N ASP A 70 -24.55 -7.25 6.50
CA ASP A 70 -24.86 -8.63 6.05
C ASP A 70 -24.82 -9.65 7.21
N ASP A 71 -24.08 -9.35 8.30
CA ASP A 71 -24.07 -10.15 9.53
C ASP A 71 -25.28 -9.84 10.45
N ILE A 72 -26.06 -8.78 10.18
CA ILE A 72 -27.16 -8.32 11.05
C ILE A 72 -28.55 -8.55 10.45
N GLU A 73 -28.79 -8.43 9.13
CA GLU A 73 -30.11 -8.80 8.58
C GLU A 73 -30.10 -8.93 7.05
N ASN A 74 -30.53 -10.11 6.57
CA ASN A 74 -31.12 -10.24 5.25
C ASN A 74 -32.36 -9.34 5.14
N GLU A 75 -32.57 -8.75 3.95
CA GLU A 75 -33.65 -7.82 3.57
C GLU A 75 -33.34 -6.37 3.96
N ILE A 76 -32.94 -5.51 3.01
CA ILE A 76 -33.88 -4.80 2.13
C ILE A 76 -33.14 -4.34 0.86
N ARG A 77 -33.69 -4.71 -0.31
CA ARG A 77 -33.29 -4.17 -1.61
C ARG A 77 -33.61 -2.67 -1.66
N SER A 78 -32.60 -1.84 -1.87
CA SER A 78 -32.79 -0.45 -2.27
C SER A 78 -32.00 -0.15 -3.54
N ASN A 79 -32.70 -0.30 -4.67
CA ASN A 79 -32.37 0.37 -5.91
C ASN A 79 -32.57 1.89 -5.69
N GLU A 80 -31.55 2.59 -5.22
CA GLU A 80 -31.51 4.05 -5.30
C GLU A 80 -30.90 4.45 -6.65
N LYS A 81 -31.75 5.00 -7.54
CA LYS A 81 -31.29 5.70 -8.73
C LYS A 81 -30.51 6.96 -8.31
N LEU A 82 -29.31 7.10 -8.87
CA LEU A 82 -28.45 8.27 -8.75
C LEU A 82 -29.22 9.55 -9.19
N PRO A 83 -29.19 10.65 -8.42
CA PRO A 83 -29.79 11.90 -8.86
C PRO A 83 -29.02 12.44 -10.07
N SER A 84 -29.69 12.47 -11.22
CA SER A 84 -29.12 12.72 -12.54
C SER A 84 -29.02 14.20 -12.94
N ASN A 85 -29.07 15.15 -12.00
CA ASN A 85 -29.06 16.59 -12.34
C ASN A 85 -28.24 17.39 -11.32
N SER A 86 -26.92 17.27 -11.40
CA SER A 86 -26.02 18.36 -11.00
C SER A 86 -25.42 18.88 -12.29
N GLU A 87 -25.56 20.17 -12.58
CA GLU A 87 -24.91 20.80 -13.73
C GLU A 87 -23.41 20.49 -13.66
N ILE A 88 -22.95 19.54 -14.48
CA ILE A 88 -21.53 19.24 -14.61
C ILE A 88 -20.92 20.52 -15.19
N LEU A 89 -20.04 21.17 -14.42
CA LEU A 89 -19.36 22.38 -14.85
C LEU A 89 -18.32 22.01 -15.91
N GLU A 90 -18.79 21.79 -17.13
CA GLU A 90 -17.96 21.44 -18.27
C GLU A 90 -17.31 22.69 -18.87
N PHE A 91 -16.01 22.59 -19.17
CA PHE A 91 -15.31 23.61 -19.93
C PHE A 91 -15.79 23.61 -21.39
N SER A 92 -16.59 24.62 -21.74
CA SER A 92 -17.08 24.82 -23.11
C SER A 92 -15.92 25.00 -24.08
N GLY A 93 -15.82 24.15 -25.11
CA GLY A 93 -14.82 24.26 -26.19
C GLY A 93 -13.56 23.42 -26.02
N LEU A 94 -13.42 22.63 -24.94
CA LEU A 94 -12.33 21.67 -24.77
C LEU A 94 -12.87 20.24 -24.92
N ASN A 95 -12.34 19.48 -25.88
CA ASN A 95 -12.65 18.06 -26.01
C ASN A 95 -11.72 17.28 -25.06
N VAL A 96 -12.28 16.75 -23.96
CA VAL A 96 -11.53 16.07 -22.91
C VAL A 96 -11.83 14.57 -22.99
N GLU A 97 -10.84 13.79 -23.40
CA GLU A 97 -10.92 12.33 -23.32
C GLU A 97 -10.70 11.90 -21.87
N ILE A 98 -11.78 11.51 -21.19
CA ILE A 98 -11.71 11.05 -19.80
C ILE A 98 -11.01 9.68 -19.77
N PRO A 99 -9.95 9.48 -18.95
CA PRO A 99 -9.23 8.23 -18.90
C PRO A 99 -10.14 7.10 -18.40
N THR A 100 -10.41 6.11 -19.25
CA THR A 100 -11.20 4.92 -18.91
C THR A 100 -10.58 4.08 -17.80
N ASN A 101 -9.27 4.24 -17.58
CA ASN A 101 -8.50 3.44 -16.63
C ASN A 101 -8.57 3.98 -15.19
N VAL A 102 -9.23 5.13 -14.98
CA VAL A 102 -9.42 5.73 -13.66
C VAL A 102 -10.92 5.67 -13.32
N PRO A 103 -11.31 4.82 -12.35
CA PRO A 103 -12.72 4.70 -11.96
C PRO A 103 -13.28 6.02 -11.40
N ASP A 104 -14.56 6.29 -11.68
CA ASP A 104 -15.42 7.31 -11.04
C ASP A 104 -16.38 6.70 -10.02
N THR A 105 -16.53 5.39 -10.04
CA THR A 105 -17.34 4.66 -9.08
C THR A 105 -16.47 3.98 -8.03
N PRO A 106 -17.04 3.63 -6.87
CA PRO A 106 -16.35 2.81 -5.88
C PRO A 106 -15.76 1.53 -6.50
N ILE A 107 -14.60 1.14 -5.99
CA ILE A 107 -13.80 0.01 -6.47
C ILE A 107 -14.42 -1.28 -5.95
N HIS A 108 -14.80 -2.16 -6.87
CA HIS A 108 -15.49 -3.42 -6.51
C HIS A 108 -14.58 -4.63 -6.65
N ASN A 109 -13.65 -4.63 -7.61
CA ASN A 109 -12.80 -5.78 -7.92
C ASN A 109 -11.31 -5.43 -7.87
N LEU A 110 -10.47 -6.47 -7.84
CA LEU A 110 -9.03 -6.37 -7.82
C LEU A 110 -8.45 -5.73 -9.09
N GLU A 111 -9.09 -5.94 -10.25
CA GLU A 111 -8.64 -5.39 -11.52
C GLU A 111 -8.72 -3.85 -11.53
N GLN A 112 -9.86 -3.29 -11.11
CA GLN A 112 -10.04 -1.84 -10.92
C GLN A 112 -9.02 -1.28 -9.92
N ALA A 113 -8.80 -1.99 -8.81
CA ALA A 113 -7.79 -1.60 -7.82
C ALA A 113 -6.38 -1.55 -8.44
N LYS A 114 -6.00 -2.55 -9.24
CA LYS A 114 -4.70 -2.61 -9.94
C LYS A 114 -4.55 -1.51 -11.00
N GLN A 115 -5.59 -1.23 -11.77
CA GLN A 115 -5.60 -0.16 -12.78
C GLN A 115 -5.40 1.20 -12.12
N LEU A 116 -6.18 1.52 -11.09
CA LEU A 116 -6.05 2.77 -10.35
C LEU A 116 -4.67 2.85 -9.67
N PHE A 117 -4.24 1.79 -8.98
CA PHE A 117 -2.92 1.74 -8.35
C PHE A 117 -1.80 2.04 -9.35
N SER A 118 -1.84 1.44 -10.54
CA SER A 118 -0.85 1.68 -11.60
C SER A 118 -0.82 3.14 -12.05
N HIS A 119 -2.00 3.76 -12.23
CA HIS A 119 -2.10 5.18 -12.57
C HIS A 119 -1.52 6.06 -11.46
N LEU A 120 -1.91 5.85 -10.20
CA LEU A 120 -1.41 6.64 -9.07
C LEU A 120 0.08 6.45 -8.83
N GLN A 121 0.62 5.25 -9.04
CA GLN A 121 2.05 4.99 -8.96
C GLN A 121 2.83 5.80 -10.01
N LYS A 122 2.27 6.00 -11.22
CA LYS A 122 2.85 6.90 -12.23
C LYS A 122 2.81 8.35 -11.74
N MET A 123 1.71 8.79 -11.14
CA MET A 123 1.60 10.14 -10.57
C MET A 123 2.58 10.38 -9.42
N ILE A 124 2.78 9.40 -8.53
CA ILE A 124 3.80 9.48 -7.46
C ILE A 124 5.19 9.65 -8.06
N LYS A 125 5.53 8.86 -9.10
CA LYS A 125 6.82 9.00 -9.80
C LYS A 125 6.96 10.40 -10.41
N ARG A 126 5.89 10.93 -11.02
CA ARG A 126 5.88 12.27 -11.60
C ARG A 126 6.09 13.35 -10.55
N ALA A 127 5.33 13.32 -9.45
CA ALA A 127 5.46 14.28 -8.35
C ALA A 127 6.87 14.27 -7.73
N ARG A 128 7.51 13.11 -7.62
CA ARG A 128 8.87 12.94 -7.10
C ARG A 128 9.97 13.51 -7.99
N LEU A 129 9.69 13.83 -9.26
CA LEU A 129 10.66 14.53 -10.11
C LEU A 129 10.87 15.98 -9.65
N TYR A 130 9.84 16.60 -9.08
CA TYR A 130 9.88 17.97 -8.59
C TYR A 130 10.09 18.01 -7.06
N TYR A 131 9.29 17.29 -6.29
CA TYR A 131 9.41 17.22 -4.84
C TYR A 131 10.53 16.28 -4.44
N THR A 132 11.77 16.73 -4.56
CA THR A 132 12.93 15.96 -4.14
C THR A 132 13.14 16.04 -2.63
N LEU A 133 13.82 15.05 -2.05
CA LEU A 133 14.19 15.08 -0.63
C LEU A 133 15.08 16.30 -0.28
N ARG A 134 15.82 16.83 -1.25
CA ARG A 134 16.73 17.95 -1.04
C ARG A 134 15.97 19.28 -0.88
N ASP A 135 15.04 19.52 -1.79
CA ASP A 135 14.38 20.81 -1.94
C ASP A 135 13.05 20.85 -1.17
N TYR A 136 12.33 19.71 -1.15
CA TYR A 136 10.99 19.56 -0.58
C TYR A 136 10.89 18.28 0.27
N PRO A 137 11.62 18.21 1.40
CA PRO A 137 11.74 16.97 2.16
C PRO A 137 10.41 16.48 2.76
N LEU A 138 9.53 17.39 3.19
CA LEU A 138 8.26 17.01 3.80
C LEU A 138 7.31 16.44 2.75
N GLU A 139 7.22 17.09 1.60
CA GLU A 139 6.42 16.64 0.46
C GLU A 139 6.92 15.30 -0.06
N TYR A 140 8.25 15.11 -0.15
CA TYR A 140 8.84 13.83 -0.54
C TYR A 140 8.48 12.71 0.44
N VAL A 141 8.52 12.97 1.74
CA VAL A 141 8.10 11.99 2.75
C VAL A 141 6.61 11.68 2.61
N ASN A 142 5.75 12.69 2.48
CA ASN A 142 4.31 12.50 2.31
C ASN A 142 4.02 11.63 1.08
N LEU A 143 4.68 11.85 -0.05
CA LEU A 143 4.55 10.99 -1.23
C LEU A 143 4.96 9.53 -0.99
N CYS A 144 5.94 9.30 -0.12
CA CYS A 144 6.32 7.94 0.28
C CYS A 144 5.28 7.30 1.21
N LEU A 145 4.66 8.08 2.11
CA LEU A 145 3.57 7.61 2.98
C LEU A 145 2.29 7.35 2.16
N ASP A 146 1.96 8.21 1.20
CA ASP A 146 0.87 7.99 0.24
C ASP A 146 1.09 6.68 -0.53
N LEU A 147 2.33 6.40 -0.96
CA LEU A 147 2.66 5.13 -1.62
C LEU A 147 2.46 3.92 -0.69
N SER A 148 2.84 4.04 0.59
CA SER A 148 2.62 3.01 1.59
C SER A 148 1.12 2.71 1.76
N GLU A 149 0.32 3.78 1.84
CA GLU A 149 -1.14 3.70 1.96
C GLU A 149 -1.78 3.04 0.72
N LEU A 150 -1.29 3.35 -0.49
CA LEU A 150 -1.72 2.67 -1.71
C LEU A 150 -1.43 1.18 -1.69
N TYR A 151 -0.27 0.75 -1.20
CA TYR A 151 0.02 -0.69 -1.07
C TYR A 151 -0.92 -1.36 -0.06
N ARG A 152 -1.25 -0.67 1.04
CA ARG A 152 -2.21 -1.16 2.03
C ARG A 152 -3.58 -1.37 1.41
N PHE A 153 -4.06 -0.41 0.60
CA PHE A 153 -5.30 -0.57 -0.14
C PHE A 153 -5.23 -1.71 -1.14
N LEU A 154 -4.16 -1.82 -1.93
CA LEU A 154 -4.03 -2.91 -2.89
C LEU A 154 -4.05 -4.29 -2.20
N ALA A 155 -3.35 -4.43 -1.07
CA ALA A 155 -3.34 -5.66 -0.28
C ALA A 155 -4.74 -6.03 0.25
N PHE A 156 -5.63 -5.07 0.49
CA PHE A 156 -7.01 -5.34 0.89
C PHE A 156 -7.85 -6.01 -0.21
N TYR A 157 -7.57 -5.74 -1.49
CA TYR A 157 -8.29 -6.36 -2.61
C TYR A 157 -7.66 -7.69 -3.08
N GLU A 158 -6.45 -8.02 -2.63
CA GLU A 158 -5.82 -9.31 -2.95
C GLU A 158 -6.51 -10.43 -2.16
N GLU A 159 -7.04 -11.42 -2.87
CA GLU A 159 -7.73 -12.58 -2.29
C GLU A 159 -6.75 -13.69 -1.88
N ASP A 160 -5.68 -13.84 -2.65
CA ASP A 160 -4.63 -14.83 -2.40
C ASP A 160 -3.65 -14.35 -1.32
N LEU A 161 -3.38 -15.20 -0.33
CA LEU A 161 -2.52 -14.87 0.80
C LEU A 161 -1.07 -14.58 0.37
N ASP A 162 -0.57 -15.29 -0.64
CA ASP A 162 0.80 -15.09 -1.12
C ASP A 162 0.95 -13.76 -1.87
N SER A 163 -0.06 -13.41 -2.67
CA SER A 163 -0.15 -12.12 -3.36
C SER A 163 -0.31 -10.97 -2.36
N GLN A 164 -1.18 -11.12 -1.37
CA GLN A 164 -1.35 -10.15 -0.28
C GLN A 164 -0.05 -9.95 0.51
N TYR A 165 0.66 -11.04 0.83
CA TYR A 165 1.97 -10.99 1.48
C TYR A 165 2.99 -10.25 0.62
N ALA A 166 3.07 -10.54 -0.68
CA ALA A 166 4.00 -9.88 -1.60
C ALA A 166 3.75 -8.37 -1.68
N VAL A 167 2.49 -7.92 -1.70
CA VAL A 167 2.14 -6.49 -1.69
C VAL A 167 2.55 -5.84 -0.38
N GLN A 168 2.26 -6.46 0.76
CA GLN A 168 2.66 -5.93 2.08
C GLN A 168 4.18 -5.91 2.27
N LYS A 169 4.90 -6.89 1.70
CA LYS A 169 6.36 -6.89 1.71
C LYS A 169 6.93 -5.71 0.92
N ARG A 170 6.35 -5.39 -0.25
CA ARG A 170 6.73 -4.19 -1.01
C ARG A 170 6.46 -2.89 -0.24
N ARG A 171 5.36 -2.82 0.52
CA ARG A 171 5.05 -1.70 1.43
C ARG A 171 6.16 -1.55 2.48
N TYR A 172 6.53 -2.66 3.13
CA TYR A 172 7.61 -2.67 4.12
C TYR A 172 8.94 -2.18 3.53
N ASP A 173 9.35 -2.74 2.38
CA ASP A 173 10.63 -2.40 1.76
C ASP A 173 10.70 -0.91 1.36
N ALA A 174 9.59 -0.33 0.92
CA ALA A 174 9.49 1.09 0.61
C ALA A 174 9.65 1.99 1.85
N LEU A 175 8.96 1.64 2.95
CA LEU A 175 9.05 2.36 4.23
C LEU A 175 10.43 2.21 4.87
N GLU A 176 11.04 1.03 4.79
CA GLU A 176 12.38 0.77 5.30
C GLU A 176 13.43 1.58 4.53
N THR A 177 13.31 1.64 3.21
CA THR A 177 14.16 2.48 2.35
C THR A 177 14.08 3.94 2.78
N LEU A 178 12.87 4.47 3.00
CA LEU A 178 12.68 5.84 3.50
C LEU A 178 13.32 6.03 4.88
N SER A 179 13.14 5.08 5.79
CA SER A 179 13.69 5.15 7.15
C SER A 179 15.22 5.23 7.13
N ASN A 180 15.85 4.43 6.27
CA ASN A 180 17.31 4.43 6.12
C ASN A 180 17.81 5.77 5.58
N ILE A 181 17.14 6.32 4.56
CA ILE A 181 17.50 7.62 3.98
C ILE A 181 17.36 8.75 5.03
N LEU A 182 16.28 8.79 5.79
CA LEU A 182 16.06 9.85 6.78
C LEU A 182 17.07 9.80 7.94
N LYS A 183 17.53 8.60 8.32
CA LYS A 183 18.60 8.41 9.31
C LYS A 183 19.94 8.97 8.83
N GLU A 184 20.24 8.87 7.53
CA GLU A 184 21.50 9.34 6.95
C GLU A 184 21.51 10.86 6.74
N VAL A 185 20.39 11.47 6.32
CA VAL A 185 20.39 12.87 5.88
C VAL A 185 20.41 13.87 7.04
N ARG A 186 19.57 13.70 8.08
CA ARG A 186 19.50 14.61 9.26
C ARG A 186 18.54 14.07 10.34
N PRO A 187 18.98 13.20 11.28
CA PRO A 187 18.08 12.49 12.20
C PRO A 187 17.27 13.41 13.13
N ASN A 188 17.82 14.56 13.52
CA ASN A 188 17.17 15.48 14.47
C ASN A 188 16.04 16.33 13.84
N CYS A 189 16.02 16.49 12.52
CA CYS A 189 15.02 17.32 11.83
C CYS A 189 13.72 16.57 11.54
N TYR A 190 13.72 15.24 11.66
CA TYR A 190 12.59 14.38 11.28
C TYR A 190 12.10 13.52 12.44
N ILE A 191 12.29 13.93 13.69
CA ILE A 191 11.93 13.10 14.85
C ILE A 191 10.44 12.72 14.83
N ALA A 192 9.53 13.69 14.61
CA ALA A 192 8.09 13.42 14.54
C ALA A 192 7.73 12.48 13.38
N VAL A 193 8.25 12.78 12.19
CA VAL A 193 8.10 11.94 10.99
C VAL A 193 8.66 10.53 11.19
N ASN A 194 9.76 10.39 11.92
CA ASN A 194 10.38 9.11 12.22
C ASN A 194 9.51 8.28 13.18
N VAL A 195 8.82 8.92 14.14
CA VAL A 195 7.86 8.22 15.01
C VAL A 195 6.69 7.67 14.18
N GLU A 196 6.13 8.47 13.28
CA GLU A 196 5.07 8.03 12.37
C GLU A 196 5.55 6.88 11.46
N LEU A 197 6.76 7.00 10.89
CA LEU A 197 7.35 5.96 10.05
C LEU A 197 7.60 4.65 10.81
N ILE A 198 8.07 4.73 12.06
CA ILE A 198 8.24 3.55 12.92
C ILE A 198 6.90 2.89 13.22
N LYS A 199 5.87 3.69 13.51
CA LYS A 199 4.51 3.18 13.73
C LYS A 199 4.01 2.43 12.50
N GLU A 200 4.12 3.03 11.31
CA GLU A 200 3.74 2.40 10.04
C GLU A 200 4.52 1.10 9.78
N LEU A 201 5.83 1.08 10.04
CA LEU A 201 6.65 -0.13 9.90
C LEU A 201 6.20 -1.26 10.84
N ILE A 202 5.86 -0.92 12.09
CA ILE A 202 5.34 -1.90 13.06
C ILE A 202 3.99 -2.44 12.59
N GLU A 203 3.08 -1.59 12.11
CA GLU A 203 1.78 -2.02 11.58
C GLU A 203 1.94 -3.00 10.41
N VAL A 204 2.80 -2.70 9.44
CA VAL A 204 3.08 -3.62 8.31
C VAL A 204 3.67 -4.94 8.79
N GLN A 205 4.57 -4.91 9.78
CA GLN A 205 5.14 -6.13 10.35
C GLN A 205 4.10 -7.00 11.05
N ILE A 206 3.16 -6.39 11.77
CA ILE A 206 2.02 -7.08 12.38
C ILE A 206 1.13 -7.70 11.30
N GLU A 207 0.82 -6.95 10.23
CA GLU A 207 0.03 -7.46 9.10
C GLU A 207 0.72 -8.65 8.42
N LEU A 208 2.03 -8.56 8.12
CA LEU A 208 2.81 -9.66 7.56
C LEU A 208 2.83 -10.90 8.47
N MET A 209 2.97 -10.71 9.78
CA MET A 209 2.90 -11.79 10.75
C MET A 209 1.51 -12.45 10.76
N ASN A 210 0.44 -11.66 10.72
CA ASN A 210 -0.92 -12.17 10.65
C ASN A 210 -1.16 -12.99 9.37
N LEU A 211 -0.61 -12.58 8.22
CA LEU A 211 -0.68 -13.35 6.98
C LEU A 211 0.07 -14.67 7.08
N ASN A 212 1.27 -14.66 7.65
CA ASN A 212 2.03 -15.88 7.90
C ASN A 212 1.25 -16.84 8.80
N LEU A 213 0.66 -16.35 9.89
CA LEU A 213 -0.17 -17.16 10.78
C LEU A 213 -1.39 -17.71 10.03
N LYS A 214 -2.13 -16.89 9.27
CA LYS A 214 -3.23 -17.37 8.43
C LYS A 214 -2.77 -18.50 7.52
N LYS A 215 -1.63 -18.36 6.84
CA LYS A 215 -1.06 -19.41 5.99
C LYS A 215 -0.77 -20.72 6.75
N PHE A 216 -0.33 -20.64 8.00
CA PHE A 216 -0.08 -21.82 8.83
C PHE A 216 -1.36 -22.45 9.40
N TYR A 217 -2.41 -21.67 9.64
CA TYR A 217 -3.64 -22.12 10.29
C TYR A 217 -4.82 -22.33 9.34
N SER A 218 -4.73 -21.93 8.07
CA SER A 218 -5.77 -22.21 7.06
C SER A 218 -5.95 -23.72 6.88
N PRO A 219 -7.09 -24.31 7.27
CA PRO A 219 -7.29 -25.76 7.24
C PRO A 219 -7.52 -26.35 5.84
N SER A 220 -7.15 -25.65 4.77
CA SER A 220 -7.50 -26.01 3.39
C SER A 220 -6.34 -25.80 2.41
N GLN A 221 -5.32 -26.65 2.52
CA GLN A 221 -4.63 -27.33 1.41
C GLN A 221 -3.98 -28.65 1.89
N VAL A 222 -4.61 -29.33 2.85
CA VAL A 222 -4.27 -30.72 3.14
C VAL A 222 -5.21 -31.58 2.30
N PRO A 223 -4.76 -32.18 1.18
CA PRO A 223 -5.52 -33.28 0.59
C PRO A 223 -5.72 -34.31 1.72
N LYS A 224 -6.96 -34.73 1.94
CA LYS A 224 -7.36 -35.64 3.03
C LYS A 224 -6.74 -37.06 2.93
N ASN A 225 -5.77 -37.26 2.04
CA ASN A 225 -4.97 -38.46 1.96
C ASN A 225 -3.52 -38.09 2.28
N ASP A 226 -3.02 -38.70 3.36
CA ASP A 226 -1.67 -38.60 3.92
C ASP A 226 -1.30 -37.26 4.56
N ILE A 227 -1.59 -37.15 5.87
CA ILE A 227 -0.79 -36.32 6.78
C ILE A 227 0.63 -36.88 6.72
N ASN A 228 1.41 -36.37 5.77
CA ASN A 228 2.79 -36.78 5.59
C ASN A 228 3.56 -36.21 6.78
N ASP A 229 3.92 -37.07 7.74
CA ASP A 229 4.64 -36.81 8.98
C ASP A 229 5.85 -35.86 8.80
N GLY A 230 6.45 -35.85 7.61
CA GLY A 230 7.52 -34.92 7.23
C GLY A 230 7.11 -33.44 7.10
N VAL A 231 5.87 -33.13 6.71
CA VAL A 231 5.36 -31.75 6.68
C VAL A 231 5.14 -31.25 8.10
N LEU A 232 4.46 -32.03 8.94
CA LEU A 232 4.21 -31.67 10.34
C LEU A 232 5.53 -31.53 11.13
N LYS A 233 6.51 -32.41 10.92
CA LYS A 233 7.85 -32.29 11.52
C LYS A 233 8.60 -31.03 11.07
N ARG A 234 8.49 -30.62 9.80
CA ARG A 234 9.07 -29.36 9.32
C ARG A 234 8.42 -28.15 10.00
N HIS A 235 7.10 -28.17 10.16
CA HIS A 235 6.36 -27.13 10.88
C HIS A 235 6.78 -27.05 12.36
N ILE A 236 6.87 -28.19 13.05
CA ILE A 236 7.32 -28.25 14.45
C ILE A 236 8.75 -27.73 14.60
N LYS A 237 9.66 -28.08 13.68
CA LYS A 237 11.04 -27.57 13.69
C LYS A 237 11.09 -26.06 13.48
N ALA A 238 10.34 -25.52 12.52
CA ALA A 238 10.27 -24.07 12.29
C ALA A 238 9.73 -23.34 13.53
N PHE A 239 8.69 -23.88 14.17
CA PHE A 239 8.11 -23.33 15.39
C PHE A 239 9.10 -23.36 16.56
N SER A 240 9.86 -24.44 16.72
CA SER A 240 10.90 -24.55 17.74
C SER A 240 12.02 -23.53 17.54
N VAL A 241 12.41 -23.26 16.29
CA VAL A 241 13.41 -22.23 15.97
C VAL A 241 12.90 -20.83 16.35
N ILE A 242 11.63 -20.52 16.02
CA ILE A 242 11.02 -19.23 16.38
C ILE A 242 10.89 -19.10 17.89
N HIS A 243 10.45 -20.16 18.59
CA HIS A 243 10.30 -20.16 20.04
C HIS A 243 11.64 -19.94 20.75
N ASN A 244 12.71 -20.61 20.31
CA ASN A 244 14.05 -20.40 20.85
C ASN A 244 14.57 -18.98 20.58
N LYS A 245 14.29 -18.41 19.39
CA LYS A 245 14.64 -17.02 19.10
C LYS A 245 13.88 -16.03 19.99
N LEU A 246 12.58 -16.26 20.21
CA LEU A 246 11.77 -15.46 21.13
C LEU A 246 12.29 -15.57 22.55
N GLN A 247 12.58 -16.77 23.05
CA GLN A 247 13.20 -16.95 24.37
C GLN A 247 14.52 -16.21 24.51
N ASN A 248 15.37 -16.22 23.46
CA ASN A 248 16.63 -15.49 23.46
C ASN A 248 16.42 -13.96 23.46
N VAL A 249 15.43 -13.46 22.74
CA VAL A 249 15.08 -12.02 22.81
C VAL A 249 14.52 -11.67 24.19
N THR A 250 13.67 -12.52 24.76
CA THR A 250 13.13 -12.34 26.11
C THR A 250 14.21 -12.40 27.19
N SER A 251 15.18 -13.31 27.07
CA SER A 251 16.31 -13.38 28.01
C SER A 251 17.22 -12.16 27.88
N VAL A 252 17.50 -11.70 26.65
CA VAL A 252 18.25 -10.46 26.40
C VAL A 252 17.53 -9.25 27.01
N LEU A 253 16.22 -9.12 26.82
CA LEU A 253 15.42 -8.05 27.41
C LEU A 253 15.43 -8.11 28.95
N ASN A 254 15.39 -9.31 29.54
CA ASN A 254 15.49 -9.50 30.99
C ASN A 254 16.90 -9.22 31.54
N THR A 255 17.95 -9.33 30.72
CA THR A 255 19.33 -8.95 31.06
C THR A 255 19.67 -7.49 30.73
N SER A 256 18.81 -6.78 29.98
CA SER A 256 19.03 -5.39 29.54
C SER A 256 18.73 -4.34 30.61
N THR A 257 18.40 -4.74 31.85
CA THR A 257 18.39 -3.85 33.02
C THR A 257 19.79 -3.46 33.50
N SER A 258 20.85 -3.86 32.80
CA SER A 258 22.18 -3.27 32.96
C SER A 258 22.77 -2.91 31.60
N SER A 259 23.08 -1.63 31.47
CA SER A 259 23.64 -0.94 30.31
C SER A 259 24.95 -1.58 29.80
N GLU A 260 25.15 -1.45 28.48
CA GLU A 260 26.35 -1.78 27.69
C GLU A 260 26.33 -3.16 27.01
N GLN A 261 25.84 -3.21 25.78
CA GLN A 261 26.50 -3.80 24.60
C GLN A 261 25.53 -3.85 23.40
N ILE A 262 25.32 -2.72 22.71
CA ILE A 262 24.74 -2.70 21.36
C ILE A 262 25.85 -2.31 20.38
N LYS A 263 26.77 -3.23 20.14
CA LYS A 263 27.70 -3.17 18.98
C LYS A 263 27.87 -4.59 18.45
N GLY A 264 27.03 -4.99 17.50
CA GLY A 264 27.22 -6.27 16.82
C GLY A 264 25.96 -6.93 16.25
N LEU A 265 25.02 -6.18 15.67
CA LEU A 265 23.93 -6.79 14.90
C LEU A 265 24.21 -6.62 13.40
N LYS A 266 25.01 -7.54 12.85
CA LYS A 266 24.95 -7.86 11.41
C LYS A 266 23.92 -8.98 11.25
N PHE A 267 22.72 -8.63 10.78
CA PHE A 267 21.76 -9.63 10.32
C PHE A 267 22.31 -10.26 9.04
N LYS A 268 22.69 -11.53 9.11
CA LYS A 268 23.04 -12.35 7.95
C LYS A 268 21.80 -13.15 7.58
N GLU A 269 21.26 -12.91 6.39
CA GLU A 269 20.15 -13.69 5.85
C GLU A 269 20.52 -15.19 5.77
N PRO A 270 19.59 -16.11 6.08
CA PRO A 270 19.80 -17.51 5.82
C PRO A 270 19.72 -17.78 4.31
N ASN A 271 20.84 -18.18 3.74
CA ASN A 271 20.96 -18.60 2.35
C ASN A 271 20.29 -19.98 2.18
N LEU A 272 19.08 -20.00 1.63
CA LEU A 272 18.20 -21.18 1.50
C LEU A 272 18.55 -22.09 0.30
N GLU A 273 19.57 -21.76 -0.50
CA GLU A 273 19.92 -22.55 -1.69
C GLU A 273 20.79 -23.78 -1.41
N LYS A 274 21.30 -23.97 -0.19
CA LYS A 274 22.20 -25.12 0.13
C LYS A 274 21.51 -26.39 0.63
N LEU A 275 20.18 -26.44 0.67
CA LEU A 275 19.44 -27.63 1.12
C LEU A 275 18.83 -28.46 -0.01
N VAL A 276 19.09 -28.13 -1.28
CA VAL A 276 18.57 -28.86 -2.45
C VAL A 276 19.60 -29.84 -3.04
N ASP A 277 20.89 -29.70 -2.72
CA ASP A 277 21.95 -30.46 -3.41
C ASP A 277 22.44 -31.74 -2.69
N GLU A 278 22.02 -32.04 -1.45
CA GLU A 278 22.45 -33.25 -0.75
C GLU A 278 21.57 -34.49 -0.97
N GLU A 279 20.42 -34.37 -1.65
CA GLU A 279 19.54 -35.52 -1.96
C GLU A 279 19.76 -36.14 -3.35
N LYS A 280 20.71 -35.66 -4.17
CA LYS A 280 21.01 -36.24 -5.50
C LYS A 280 22.18 -37.22 -5.57
N VAL A 281 22.79 -37.62 -4.44
CA VAL A 281 23.95 -38.54 -4.45
C VAL A 281 23.66 -39.90 -3.77
N LYS A 282 22.42 -40.17 -3.36
CA LYS A 282 22.01 -41.49 -2.86
C LYS A 282 20.68 -41.94 -3.46
N ASN A 283 20.70 -42.19 -4.77
CA ASN A 283 19.83 -43.15 -5.45
C ASN A 283 20.58 -43.70 -6.66
#